data_AF-A0A7H8KCZ4-F1
#
_entry.id   AF-A0A7H8KCZ4-F1
#
_cell.length_a   1.000
_cell.length_b   1.000
_cell.length_c   1.000
_cell.angle_alpha   90.00
_cell.angle_beta   90.00
_cell.angle_gamma   90.00
#
_symmetry.space_group_name_H-M   'P 1'
#
loop_
_entity.id
_entity.type
_entity.pdbx_description
1 polymer ?
#
loop_
_entity_poly.entity_id
_entity_poly.type
_entity_poly.pdbx_seq_one_letter_code
_entity_poly.pdbx_strand_id
1 'polypeptide(L)'
;MRKVGLVIAAVIVVLCGGIGWTVYQAIALGKEVLGAGVTREQFDAQQVGAAEADVRTALPEPLSGMRDKDLYPDDPGRQGIPAGASCIYHTVAPLGEPGPELWRFCFVDGTLAEKRGITIPE
;
A
#
# COMPACT_ATOMS: atom_id res chain seq x y z
N MET A 1 8.08 41.68 26.88
CA MET A 1 6.80 40.93 26.92
C MET A 1 6.25 40.57 25.54
N ARG A 2 6.23 41.46 24.53
CA ARG A 2 5.72 41.16 23.16
C ARG A 2 6.42 39.99 22.43
N LYS A 3 7.72 39.79 22.64
CA LYS A 3 8.50 38.70 22.00
C LYS A 3 8.19 37.31 22.56
N VAL A 4 7.77 37.21 23.82
CA VAL A 4 7.48 35.93 24.50
C VAL A 4 6.13 35.36 24.05
N GLY A 5 5.13 36.22 23.80
CA GLY A 5 3.82 35.79 23.27
C GLY A 5 3.87 35.23 21.84
N LEU A 6 4.76 35.75 20.99
CA LEU A 6 4.96 35.25 19.62
C LEU A 6 5.59 33.85 19.59
N VAL A 7 6.53 33.56 20.49
CA VAL A 7 7.16 32.23 20.57
C VAL A 7 6.16 31.19 21.07
N ILE A 8 5.33 31.53 22.08
CA ILE A 8 4.31 30.62 22.61
C ILE A 8 3.23 30.33 21.56
N ALA A 9 2.77 31.34 20.81
CA ALA A 9 1.79 31.15 19.75
C ALA A 9 2.32 30.29 18.59
N ALA A 10 3.59 30.49 18.19
CA ALA A 10 4.23 29.67 17.15
C ALA A 10 4.38 28.20 17.59
N VAL A 11 4.77 27.96 18.85
CA VAL A 11 4.89 26.60 19.41
C VAL A 11 3.53 25.91 19.48
N ILE A 12 2.46 26.62 19.86
CA ILE A 12 1.09 26.06 19.88
C ILE A 12 0.58 25.75 18.47
N VAL A 13 0.86 26.60 17.47
CA VAL A 13 0.47 26.34 16.07
C VAL A 13 1.25 25.17 15.48
N VAL A 14 2.53 25.00 15.82
CA VAL A 14 3.33 23.83 15.40
C VAL A 14 2.89 22.55 16.13
N LEU A 15 2.52 22.62 17.41
CA LEU A 15 1.99 21.47 18.14
C LEU A 15 0.58 21.10 17.64
N CYS A 16 -0.35 22.04 17.48
CA CYS A 16 -1.69 21.75 17.02
C CYS A 16 -1.76 21.45 15.50
N GLY A 17 -0.94 22.12 14.69
CA GLY A 17 -0.87 21.91 13.24
C GLY A 17 -0.01 20.70 12.86
N GLY A 18 1.11 20.50 13.53
CA GLY A 18 2.00 19.37 13.30
C GLY A 18 1.44 18.06 13.83
N ILE A 19 0.91 18.03 15.07
CA ILE A 19 0.27 16.82 15.62
C ILE A 19 -1.05 16.53 14.90
N GLY A 20 -1.82 17.56 14.55
CA GLY A 20 -3.04 17.38 13.76
C GLY A 20 -2.75 16.76 12.39
N TRP A 21 -1.67 17.19 11.72
CA TRP A 21 -1.23 16.62 10.45
C TRP A 21 -0.71 15.19 10.60
N THR A 22 0.12 14.89 11.60
CA THR A 22 0.63 13.52 11.80
C THR A 22 -0.47 12.54 12.20
N VAL A 23 -1.42 12.96 13.04
CA VAL A 23 -2.58 12.14 13.41
C VAL A 23 -3.49 11.92 12.20
N TYR A 24 -3.75 12.97 11.39
CA TYR A 24 -4.53 12.83 10.17
C TYR A 24 -3.88 11.86 9.19
N GLN A 25 -2.56 11.98 8.97
CA GLN A 25 -1.79 11.07 8.13
C GLN A 25 -1.83 9.63 8.66
N ALA A 26 -1.67 9.42 9.97
CA ALA A 26 -1.74 8.10 10.58
C ALA A 26 -3.12 7.46 10.44
N ILE A 27 -4.20 8.24 10.60
CA ILE A 27 -5.57 7.76 10.41
C ILE A 27 -5.85 7.45 8.93
N ALA A 28 -5.36 8.29 8.01
CA ALA A 28 -5.50 8.06 6.58
C ALA A 28 -4.79 6.77 6.15
N LEU A 29 -3.53 6.61 6.55
CA LEU A 29 -2.74 5.40 6.30
C LEU A 29 -3.40 4.15 6.94
N GLY A 30 -3.90 4.24 8.17
CA GLY A 30 -4.57 3.13 8.83
C GLY A 30 -5.87 2.71 8.11
N LYS A 31 -6.66 3.68 7.64
CA LYS A 31 -7.86 3.41 6.85
C LYS A 31 -7.54 2.81 5.48
N GLU A 32 -6.48 3.28 4.84
CA GLU A 32 -6.00 2.74 3.57
C GLU A 32 -5.51 1.31 3.70
N VAL A 33 -4.70 1.01 4.73
CA VAL A 33 -4.20 -0.33 5.04
C VAL A 33 -5.34 -1.31 5.31
N LEU A 34 -6.37 -0.88 6.03
CA LEU A 34 -7.56 -1.71 6.27
C LEU A 34 -8.45 -1.82 5.01
N GLY A 35 -8.57 -0.74 4.25
CA GLY A 35 -9.38 -0.67 3.04
C GLY A 35 -8.81 -1.52 1.91
N ALA A 36 -7.48 -1.60 1.79
CA ALA A 36 -6.77 -2.40 0.79
C ALA A 36 -6.67 -3.89 1.15
N GLY A 37 -7.32 -4.32 2.23
CA GLY A 37 -7.25 -5.69 2.75
C GLY A 37 -7.93 -6.70 1.83
N VAL A 38 -7.13 -7.65 1.33
CA VAL A 38 -7.60 -8.75 0.48
C VAL A 38 -7.47 -10.06 1.26
N THR A 39 -8.56 -10.83 1.29
CA THR A 39 -8.54 -12.17 1.90
C THR A 39 -7.86 -13.17 0.98
N ARG A 40 -7.43 -14.31 1.55
CA ARG A 40 -6.84 -15.39 0.76
C ARG A 40 -7.79 -15.91 -0.31
N GLU A 41 -9.09 -16.02 0.00
CA GLU A 41 -10.11 -16.47 -0.95
C GLU A 41 -10.26 -15.49 -2.12
N GLN A 42 -10.25 -14.18 -1.84
CA GLN A 42 -10.31 -13.14 -2.87
C GLN A 42 -9.06 -13.15 -3.76
N PHE A 43 -7.89 -13.35 -3.15
CA PHE A 43 -6.64 -13.55 -3.89
C PHE A 43 -6.69 -14.80 -4.76
N ASP A 44 -7.12 -15.93 -4.21
CA ASP A 44 -7.18 -17.23 -4.88
C ASP A 44 -8.20 -17.23 -6.03
N ALA A 45 -9.28 -16.47 -5.91
CA ALA A 45 -10.30 -16.30 -6.96
C ALA A 45 -9.78 -15.62 -8.24
N GLN A 46 -8.71 -14.81 -8.16
CA GLN A 46 -8.14 -14.15 -9.34
C GLN A 46 -7.34 -15.14 -10.19
N GLN A 47 -7.47 -15.05 -11.51
CA GLN A 47 -6.82 -15.97 -12.45
C GLN A 47 -5.88 -15.24 -13.40
N VAL A 48 -4.69 -15.81 -13.62
CA VAL A 48 -3.77 -15.32 -14.65
C VAL A 48 -4.48 -15.36 -16.02
N GLY A 49 -4.38 -14.27 -16.78
CA GLY A 49 -5.09 -14.03 -18.03
C GLY A 49 -6.42 -13.28 -17.88
N ALA A 50 -6.91 -13.07 -16.64
CA ALA A 50 -8.10 -12.25 -16.41
C ALA A 50 -7.85 -10.79 -16.84
N ALA A 51 -8.90 -10.10 -17.28
CA ALA A 51 -8.80 -8.68 -17.62
C ALA A 51 -8.51 -7.85 -16.37
N GLU A 52 -7.63 -6.86 -16.51
CA GLU A 52 -7.23 -5.97 -15.41
C GLU A 52 -8.44 -5.26 -14.79
N ALA A 53 -9.40 -4.83 -15.62
CA ALA A 53 -10.62 -4.18 -15.16
C ALA A 53 -11.46 -5.09 -14.25
N ASP A 54 -11.56 -6.38 -14.58
CA ASP A 54 -12.33 -7.34 -13.80
C ASP A 54 -11.66 -7.61 -12.45
N VAL A 55 -10.34 -7.77 -12.45
CA VAL A 55 -9.54 -7.96 -11.22
C VAL A 55 -9.67 -6.74 -10.32
N ARG A 56 -9.54 -5.53 -10.86
CA ARG A 56 -9.66 -4.28 -10.10
C ARG A 56 -11.07 -4.05 -9.56
N THR A 57 -12.10 -4.51 -10.26
CA THR A 57 -13.49 -4.39 -9.80
C THR A 57 -13.81 -5.42 -8.71
N ALA A 58 -13.17 -6.59 -8.76
CA ALA A 58 -13.37 -7.66 -7.78
C ALA A 58 -12.59 -7.45 -6.47
N LEU A 59 -11.56 -6.60 -6.48
CA LEU A 59 -10.71 -6.31 -5.34
C LEU A 59 -11.03 -4.93 -4.75
N PRO A 60 -10.74 -4.69 -3.47
CA PRO A 60 -10.76 -3.35 -2.90
C PRO A 60 -9.74 -2.43 -3.59
N GLU A 61 -9.75 -1.15 -3.26
CA GLU A 61 -8.75 -0.21 -3.77
C GLU A 61 -7.33 -0.63 -3.29
N PRO A 62 -6.32 -0.69 -4.18
CA PRO A 62 -4.96 -1.04 -3.79
C PRO A 62 -4.31 0.04 -2.94
N LEU A 63 -3.20 -0.32 -2.29
CA LEU A 63 -2.33 0.64 -1.63
C LEU A 63 -1.84 1.69 -2.63
N SER A 64 -2.04 2.95 -2.27
CA SER A 64 -1.59 4.10 -3.05
C SER A 64 -0.15 4.47 -2.67
N GLY A 65 0.62 4.96 -3.64
CA GLY A 65 1.97 5.50 -3.39
C GLY A 65 3.09 4.48 -3.12
N MET A 66 2.78 3.18 -3.06
CA MET A 66 3.80 2.13 -3.00
C MET A 66 4.47 1.98 -4.38
N ARG A 67 5.78 2.26 -4.46
CA ARG A 67 6.57 2.05 -5.67
C ARG A 67 7.39 0.79 -5.54
N ASP A 68 7.65 0.10 -6.64
CA ASP A 68 8.47 -1.11 -6.67
C ASP A 68 9.80 -0.95 -5.90
N LYS A 69 10.47 0.20 -6.06
CA LYS A 69 11.74 0.50 -5.38
C LYS A 69 11.64 0.58 -3.85
N ASP A 70 10.45 0.87 -3.33
CA ASP A 70 10.22 0.97 -1.89
C ASP A 70 10.03 -0.43 -1.27
N LEU A 71 9.70 -1.44 -2.09
CA LEU A 71 9.61 -2.85 -1.68
C LEU A 71 10.90 -3.64 -1.92
N TYR A 72 11.72 -3.19 -2.88
CA TYR A 72 12.95 -3.86 -3.29
C TYR A 72 14.14 -2.89 -3.21
N PRO A 73 14.54 -2.44 -2.00
CA PRO A 73 15.61 -1.44 -1.87
C PRO A 73 16.97 -1.95 -2.39
N ASP A 74 17.24 -3.25 -2.27
CA ASP A 74 18.52 -3.88 -2.64
C ASP A 74 18.40 -4.97 -3.72
N ASP A 75 17.22 -5.14 -4.33
CA ASP A 75 17.02 -6.11 -5.41
C ASP A 75 16.86 -5.41 -6.77
N PRO A 76 17.94 -5.32 -7.58
CA PRO A 76 17.89 -4.71 -8.90
C PRO A 76 17.02 -5.52 -9.88
N GLY A 77 16.58 -6.71 -9.49
CA GLY A 77 15.90 -7.70 -10.31
C GLY A 77 14.43 -7.90 -9.98
N ARG A 78 13.70 -6.92 -9.40
CA ARG A 78 12.22 -6.92 -9.34
C ARG A 78 11.62 -8.32 -9.15
N GLN A 79 12.11 -9.15 -8.24
CA GLN A 79 12.03 -10.62 -8.40
C GLN A 79 10.61 -11.11 -8.80
N GLY A 80 10.52 -11.56 -10.06
CA GLY A 80 9.29 -12.10 -10.65
C GLY A 80 8.33 -11.08 -11.30
N ILE A 81 8.59 -9.78 -11.29
CA ILE A 81 7.75 -8.83 -12.05
C ILE A 81 7.97 -9.08 -13.56
N PRO A 82 6.92 -9.43 -14.32
CA PRO A 82 7.05 -9.61 -15.76
C PRO A 82 7.52 -8.33 -16.46
N ALA A 83 8.27 -8.48 -17.56
CA ALA A 83 8.74 -7.33 -18.32
C ALA A 83 7.54 -6.48 -18.83
N GLY A 84 7.61 -5.17 -18.65
CA GLY A 84 6.53 -4.26 -19.03
C GLY A 84 5.31 -4.28 -18.11
N ALA A 85 5.34 -5.05 -17.01
CA ALA A 85 4.19 -5.13 -16.12
C ALA A 85 4.01 -3.87 -15.25
N SER A 86 2.74 -3.54 -14.99
CA SER A 86 2.33 -2.62 -13.94
C SER A 86 1.74 -3.43 -12.79
N CYS A 87 2.26 -3.26 -11.57
CA CYS A 87 1.81 -4.03 -10.41
C CYS A 87 1.03 -3.17 -9.42
N ILE A 88 0.05 -3.79 -8.78
CA ILE A 88 -0.68 -3.24 -7.63
C ILE A 88 -0.48 -4.14 -6.42
N TYR A 89 -0.64 -3.52 -5.25
CA TYR A 89 -0.34 -4.14 -3.97
C TYR A 89 -1.54 -3.99 -3.03
N HIS A 90 -1.88 -5.07 -2.35
CA HIS A 90 -2.92 -5.13 -1.34
C HIS A 90 -2.34 -5.67 -0.04
N THR A 91 -2.94 -5.27 1.08
CA THR A 91 -2.63 -5.84 2.39
C THR A 91 -3.35 -7.17 2.55
N VAL A 92 -2.89 -8.01 3.48
CA VAL A 92 -3.58 -9.26 3.81
C VAL A 92 -4.64 -9.02 4.88
N ALA A 93 -5.84 -9.56 4.64
CA ALA A 93 -6.92 -9.58 5.62
C ALA A 93 -7.28 -11.02 6.03
N PRO A 94 -7.45 -11.32 7.33
CA PRO A 94 -7.19 -10.44 8.48
C PRO A 94 -5.69 -10.21 8.71
N LEU A 95 -5.34 -9.03 9.26
CA LEU A 95 -3.96 -8.69 9.61
C LEU A 95 -3.43 -9.63 10.71
N GLY A 96 -2.19 -10.11 10.57
CA GLY A 96 -1.53 -10.98 11.55
C GLY A 96 -1.74 -12.48 11.35
N GLU A 97 -2.43 -12.89 10.27
CA GLU A 97 -2.40 -14.28 9.82
C GLU A 97 -0.99 -14.69 9.38
N PRO A 98 -0.55 -15.92 9.69
CA PRO A 98 0.73 -16.43 9.19
C PRO A 98 0.69 -16.53 7.66
N GLY A 99 1.57 -15.77 6.99
CA GLY A 99 1.57 -15.70 5.52
C GLY A 99 2.41 -14.54 4.98
N PRO A 100 2.29 -14.23 3.67
CA PRO A 100 2.90 -13.03 3.09
C PRO A 100 2.31 -11.76 3.72
N GLU A 101 3.07 -10.68 3.84
CA GLU A 101 2.51 -9.40 4.34
C GLU A 101 1.71 -8.64 3.26
N LEU A 102 1.97 -8.92 1.98
CA LEU A 102 1.31 -8.24 0.86
C LEU A 102 0.88 -9.22 -0.24
N TRP A 103 -0.23 -8.89 -0.91
CA TRP A 103 -0.61 -9.49 -2.18
C TRP A 103 -0.23 -8.58 -3.34
N ARG A 104 0.54 -9.12 -4.30
CA ARG A 104 0.94 -8.44 -5.53
C ARG A 104 0.16 -9.00 -6.72
N PHE A 105 -0.37 -8.11 -7.55
CA PHE A 105 -0.97 -8.45 -8.84
C PHE A 105 -0.30 -7.61 -9.93
N CYS A 106 0.24 -8.26 -10.95
CA CYS A 106 0.98 -7.60 -12.03
C CYS A 106 0.27 -7.82 -13.36
N PHE A 107 0.05 -6.72 -14.09
CA PHE A 107 -0.68 -6.71 -15.35
C PHE A 107 0.24 -6.39 -16.51
N VAL A 108 0.06 -7.10 -17.62
CA VAL A 108 0.72 -6.83 -18.90
C VAL A 108 -0.38 -6.73 -19.96
N ASP A 109 -0.33 -5.68 -20.77
CA ASP A 109 -1.30 -5.44 -21.85
C ASP A 109 -2.77 -5.53 -21.40
N GLY A 110 -3.06 -5.06 -20.19
CA GLY A 110 -4.42 -5.04 -19.61
C GLY A 110 -4.92 -6.40 -19.11
N THR A 111 -4.04 -7.39 -18.93
CA THR A 111 -4.38 -8.71 -18.39
C THR A 111 -3.49 -9.09 -17.21
N LEU A 112 -4.02 -9.87 -16.26
CA LEU A 112 -3.28 -10.32 -15.10
C LEU A 112 -2.21 -11.32 -15.52
N ALA A 113 -0.94 -10.91 -15.51
CA ALA A 113 0.19 -11.75 -15.90
C ALA A 113 0.75 -12.56 -14.73
N GLU A 114 0.73 -12.00 -13.52
CA GLU A 114 1.18 -12.69 -12.31
C GLU A 114 0.36 -12.23 -11.09
N LYS A 115 0.09 -13.17 -10.17
CA LYS A 115 -0.26 -12.85 -8.78
C LYS A 115 0.69 -13.56 -7.82
N ARG A 116 1.11 -12.90 -6.74
CA ARG A 116 2.08 -13.44 -5.78
C ARG A 116 1.90 -12.87 -4.39
N GLY A 117 2.09 -13.69 -3.36
CA GLY A 117 2.29 -13.21 -1.98
C GLY A 117 3.73 -12.74 -1.78
N ILE A 118 3.91 -11.53 -1.24
CA ILE A 118 5.21 -10.95 -0.95
C ILE A 118 5.45 -10.96 0.54
N THR A 119 6.61 -11.49 0.94
CA THR A 119 7.16 -11.37 2.29
C THR A 119 8.28 -10.33 2.26
N ILE A 120 8.20 -9.33 3.12
CA ILE A 120 9.19 -8.28 3.31
C ILE A 120 10.27 -8.85 4.23
N PRO A 121 11.54 -8.90 3.80
CA PRO A 121 12.62 -9.36 4.65
C PRO A 121 12.81 -8.43 5.86
N GLU A 122 13.07 -9.03 7.02
CA GLU A 122 13.33 -8.34 8.30
C GLU A 122 14.61 -7.50 8.31
#